data_AF-A0A3M6UH76-F1
#
_entry.id   AF-A0A3M6UH76-F1
#
_cell.length_a   1.000
_cell.length_b   1.000
_cell.length_c   1.000
_cell.angle_alpha   90.00
_cell.angle_beta   90.00
_cell.angle_gamma   90.00
#
_symmetry.space_group_name_H-M   'P 1'
#
loop_
_entity.id
_entity.type
_entity.pdbx_description
1 polymer ?
#
loop_
_entity_poly.entity_id
_entity_poly.type
_entity_poly.pdbx_seq_one_letter_code
_entity_poly.pdbx_strand_id
1 'polypeptide(L)'
;MSKKAKLVNQHINSSRAKQVKENQRKLASIACAILMCGHQDDSSDVANDLDRNHGNFLALLQYRACGGNSILDDHFNSCAGNVIYTSKTIQNELIMICSHLIRGLILEEVREA
;
A
#
# COMPACT_ATOMS: atom_id res chain seq x y z
N MET A 1 -1.18 -33.00 24.82
CA MET A 1 -0.24 -32.01 24.23
C MET A 1 0.46 -31.23 25.33
N SER A 2 1.80 -31.20 25.32
CA SER A 2 2.63 -30.57 26.37
C SER A 2 2.35 -29.07 26.50
N LYS A 3 2.30 -28.55 27.72
CA LYS A 3 2.04 -27.14 28.08
C LYS A 3 2.96 -26.16 27.33
N LYS A 4 4.19 -26.60 27.03
CA LYS A 4 5.20 -25.88 26.23
C LYS A 4 4.76 -25.65 24.78
N ALA A 5 4.16 -26.66 24.14
CA ALA A 5 3.72 -26.57 22.73
C ALA A 5 2.53 -25.61 22.54
N LYS A 6 1.65 -25.48 23.55
CA LYS A 6 0.55 -24.51 23.52
C LYS A 6 1.04 -23.05 23.65
N LEU A 7 2.02 -22.81 24.52
CA LEU A 7 2.62 -21.48 24.71
C LEU A 7 3.37 -20.99 23.46
N VAL A 8 4.14 -21.88 22.81
CA VAL A 8 4.84 -21.56 21.55
C VAL A 8 3.85 -21.19 20.45
N ASN A 9 2.75 -21.95 20.29
CA ASN A 9 1.73 -21.65 19.30
C ASN A 9 1.01 -20.31 19.58
N GLN A 10 0.70 -20.00 20.83
CA GLN A 10 0.14 -18.69 21.20
C GLN A 10 1.09 -17.54 20.87
N HIS A 11 2.38 -17.69 21.14
CA HIS A 11 3.39 -16.68 20.82
C HIS A 11 3.50 -16.45 19.30
N ILE A 12 3.57 -17.53 18.51
CA ILE A 12 3.62 -17.45 17.04
C ILE A 12 2.36 -16.76 16.48
N ASN A 13 1.18 -17.14 16.95
CA ASN A 13 -0.08 -16.51 16.52
C ASN A 13 -0.12 -15.02 16.88
N SER A 14 0.39 -14.63 18.05
CA SER A 14 0.45 -13.23 18.49
C SER A 14 1.43 -12.40 17.65
N SER A 15 2.58 -12.98 17.27
CA SER A 15 3.57 -12.33 16.42
C SER A 15 3.04 -12.16 14.98
N ARG A 16 2.40 -13.19 14.42
CA ARG A 16 1.74 -13.10 13.11
C ARG A 16 0.65 -12.03 13.09
N ALA A 17 -0.17 -11.95 14.14
CA ALA A 17 -1.21 -10.94 14.25
C ALA A 17 -0.64 -9.50 14.30
N LYS A 18 0.50 -9.30 14.95
CA LYS A 18 1.21 -8.00 14.95
C LYS A 18 1.71 -7.63 13.56
N GLN A 19 2.38 -8.55 12.87
CA GLN A 19 2.86 -8.31 11.50
C GLN A 19 1.73 -8.01 10.52
N VAL A 20 0.59 -8.71 10.62
CA VAL A 20 -0.58 -8.42 9.78
C VAL A 20 -1.08 -7.00 10.00
N LYS A 21 -1.19 -6.55 11.26
CA LYS A 21 -1.62 -5.18 11.57
C LYS A 21 -0.64 -4.13 11.04
N GLU A 22 0.66 -4.39 11.15
CA GLU A 22 1.68 -3.49 10.60
C GLU A 22 1.62 -3.40 9.08
N ASN A 23 1.47 -4.55 8.40
CA ASN A 23 1.34 -4.58 6.94
C ASN A 23 0.04 -3.91 6.48
N GLN A 24 -1.07 -4.06 7.20
CA GLN A 24 -2.33 -3.35 6.91
C GLN A 24 -2.16 -1.84 6.98
N ARG A 25 -1.43 -1.32 7.98
CA ARG A 25 -1.16 0.12 8.10
C ARG A 25 -0.33 0.64 6.93
N LYS A 26 0.69 -0.13 6.52
CA LYS A 26 1.53 0.19 5.36
C LYS A 26 0.68 0.20 4.08
N LEU A 27 -0.09 -0.86 3.83
CA LEU A 27 -0.97 -0.97 2.66
C LEU A 27 -2.01 0.14 2.62
N ALA A 28 -2.61 0.52 3.75
CA ALA A 28 -3.57 1.63 3.81
C ALA A 28 -2.92 2.95 3.36
N SER A 29 -1.69 3.22 3.81
CA SER A 29 -0.97 4.43 3.40
C SER A 29 -0.62 4.43 1.91
N ILE A 30 -0.30 3.27 1.35
CA ILE A 30 0.04 3.10 -0.07
C ILE A 30 -1.21 3.21 -0.94
N ALA A 31 -2.32 2.58 -0.55
CA ALA A 31 -3.60 2.69 -1.24
C ALA A 31 -4.09 4.15 -1.26
N CYS A 32 -3.90 4.89 -0.17
CA CYS A 32 -4.23 6.31 -0.13
C CYS A 32 -3.36 7.14 -1.10
N ALA A 33 -2.11 6.72 -1.38
CA ALA A 33 -1.27 7.31 -2.44
C ALA A 33 -1.85 7.06 -3.82
N ILE A 34 -2.28 5.83 -4.12
CA ILE A 34 -2.90 5.48 -5.41
C ILE A 34 -4.18 6.29 -5.64
N LEU A 35 -5.05 6.38 -4.64
CA LEU A 35 -6.31 7.14 -4.75
C LEU A 35 -6.07 8.63 -5.02
N MET A 36 -5.06 9.22 -4.39
CA MET A 36 -4.70 10.63 -4.64
C MET A 36 -4.16 10.83 -6.05
N CYS A 37 -3.35 9.90 -6.58
CA CYS A 37 -2.91 9.97 -7.99
C CYS A 37 -4.10 9.94 -8.95
N GLY A 38 -5.10 9.08 -8.69
CA GLY A 38 -6.31 9.01 -9.51
C GLY A 38 -7.22 10.23 -9.40
N HIS A 39 -7.26 10.87 -8.22
CA HIS A 39 -8.07 12.07 -7.99
C HIS A 39 -7.48 13.34 -8.60
N GLN A 40 -6.14 13.44 -8.68
CA GLN A 40 -5.45 14.61 -9.22
C GLN A 40 -5.43 14.68 -10.77
N ASP A 41 -6.00 13.69 -11.46
CA ASP A 41 -6.11 13.61 -12.94
C ASP A 41 -4.80 13.95 -13.67
N ASP A 42 -3.67 13.51 -13.09
CA ASP A 42 -2.35 13.85 -13.58
C ASP A 42 -1.95 12.86 -14.69
N SER A 43 -2.71 12.92 -15.79
CA SER A 43 -2.39 12.35 -17.10
C SER A 43 -1.24 13.10 -17.78
N SER A 44 -0.34 13.70 -17.01
CA SER A 44 0.87 14.30 -17.55
C SER A 44 1.71 13.17 -18.14
N ASP A 45 1.62 13.04 -19.45
CA ASP A 45 2.50 12.27 -20.33
C ASP A 45 3.96 12.68 -20.06
N VAL A 46 4.57 12.16 -19.01
CA VAL A 46 6.02 12.27 -18.80
C VAL A 46 6.69 11.11 -19.53
N ALA A 47 6.44 11.05 -20.84
CA ALA A 47 7.10 10.14 -21.76
C ALA A 47 8.56 10.52 -22.05
N ASN A 48 9.07 11.63 -21.49
CA ASN A 48 10.33 12.24 -21.96
C ASN A 48 11.52 12.20 -20.99
N ASP A 49 11.44 11.56 -19.82
CA ASP A 49 12.64 11.38 -18.97
C ASP A 49 12.59 10.10 -18.13
N LEU A 50 12.69 8.97 -18.83
CA LEU A 50 12.65 7.62 -18.27
C LEU A 50 13.79 7.31 -17.28
N ASP A 51 14.84 8.13 -17.22
CA ASP A 51 16.04 7.85 -16.44
C ASP A 51 16.06 8.54 -15.06
N ARG A 52 15.14 9.50 -14.82
CA ARG A 52 15.06 10.25 -13.54
C ARG A 52 13.65 10.39 -12.97
N ASN A 53 12.61 10.13 -13.75
CA ASN A 53 11.26 10.23 -13.23
C ASN A 53 10.84 8.90 -12.57
N HIS A 54 10.99 8.83 -11.25
CA HIS A 54 10.52 7.70 -10.45
C HIS A 54 8.99 7.51 -10.46
N GLY A 55 8.25 8.39 -11.16
CA GLY A 55 6.80 8.37 -11.30
C GLY A 55 6.10 9.10 -10.16
N ASN A 56 5.01 9.80 -10.48
CA ASN A 56 4.24 10.62 -9.52
C ASN A 56 3.81 9.83 -8.28
N PHE A 57 3.57 8.52 -8.43
CA PHE A 57 3.26 7.62 -7.33
C PHE A 57 4.40 7.48 -6.31
N LEU A 58 5.65 7.28 -6.77
CA LEU A 58 6.79 7.17 -5.86
C LEU A 58 7.11 8.52 -5.21
N ALA A 59 6.99 9.61 -5.97
CA ALA A 59 7.16 10.97 -5.45
C ALA A 59 6.13 11.30 -4.35
N LEU A 60 4.87 10.90 -4.54
CA LEU A 60 3.81 11.10 -3.54
C LEU A 60 4.01 10.24 -2.29
N LEU A 61 4.50 9.00 -2.45
CA LEU A 61 4.86 8.14 -1.34
C LEU A 61 6.01 8.72 -0.52
N GLN A 62 7.05 9.21 -1.19
CA GLN A 62 8.19 9.90 -0.55
C GLN A 62 7.74 11.19 0.13
N TYR A 63 6.89 11.99 -0.51
CA TYR A 63 6.34 13.21 0.10
C TYR A 63 5.59 12.90 1.39
N ARG A 64 4.78 11.83 1.44
CA ARG A 64 4.10 11.41 2.68
C ARG A 64 5.06 10.91 3.74
N ALA A 65 6.09 10.15 3.36
CA ALA A 65 7.12 9.72 4.29
C ALA A 65 7.83 10.94 4.92
N CYS A 66 8.26 11.89 4.09
CA CYS A 66 8.87 13.14 4.53
C CYS A 66 7.91 14.07 5.31
N GLY A 67 6.61 13.99 5.06
CA GLY A 67 5.56 14.78 5.71
C GLY A 67 5.16 14.30 7.12
N GLY A 68 5.94 13.42 7.74
CA GLY A 68 5.71 12.94 9.11
C GLY A 68 4.99 11.59 9.22
N ASN A 69 4.80 10.87 8.11
CA ASN A 69 4.32 9.50 8.16
C ASN A 69 5.46 8.55 8.51
N SER A 70 5.77 8.45 9.80
CA SER A 70 6.83 7.57 10.32
C SER A 70 6.65 6.11 9.91
N ILE A 71 5.41 5.66 9.67
CA ILE A 71 5.13 4.28 9.23
C ILE A 71 5.67 4.03 7.82
N LEU A 72 5.50 4.99 6.90
CA LEU A 72 6.05 4.89 5.55
C LEU A 72 7.57 5.10 5.55
N ASP A 73 8.06 6.05 6.33
CA ASP A 73 9.50 6.34 6.42
C ASP A 73 10.27 5.15 7.01
N ASP A 74 9.81 4.60 8.14
CA ASP A 74 10.37 3.37 8.72
C ASP A 74 10.28 2.21 7.74
N HIS A 75 9.20 2.13 6.96
CA HIS A 75 9.01 1.05 5.98
C HIS A 75 9.99 1.13 4.81
N PHE A 76 10.23 2.33 4.27
CA PHE A 76 11.22 2.55 3.21
C PHE A 76 12.65 2.29 3.69
N ASN A 77 12.96 2.65 4.94
CA ASN A 77 14.29 2.48 5.50
C ASN A 77 14.57 1.05 6.00
N SER A 78 13.55 0.27 6.37
CA SER A 78 13.70 -1.08 6.95
C SER A 78 13.53 -2.24 5.97
N CYS A 79 12.93 -2.02 4.80
CA CYS A 79 12.55 -3.09 3.88
C CYS A 79 13.31 -3.00 2.56
N ALA A 80 13.76 -4.14 2.02
CA ALA A 80 14.44 -4.22 0.72
C ALA A 80 13.55 -4.87 -0.35
N GLY A 81 13.64 -4.38 -1.59
CA GLY A 81 13.02 -5.00 -2.77
C GLY A 81 11.50 -4.98 -2.78
N ASN A 82 10.87 -6.14 -3.02
CA ASN A 82 9.42 -6.29 -3.23
C ASN A 82 8.56 -5.96 -2.00
N VAL A 83 9.16 -5.91 -0.81
CA VAL A 83 8.46 -5.65 0.45
C VAL A 83 8.00 -4.20 0.57
N ILE A 84 8.53 -3.31 -0.28
CA ILE A 84 8.22 -1.87 -0.30
C ILE A 84 6.90 -1.59 -1.06
N TYR A 85 6.32 -2.60 -1.74
CA TYR A 85 5.12 -2.47 -2.58
C TYR A 85 5.22 -1.40 -3.68
N THR A 86 6.44 -1.02 -4.05
CA THR A 86 6.75 0.00 -5.06
C THR A 86 7.11 -0.61 -6.42
N SER A 87 7.11 -1.93 -6.58
CA SER A 87 7.35 -2.52 -7.90
C SER A 87 6.18 -2.24 -8.83
N LYS A 88 6.45 -2.07 -10.14
CA LYS A 88 5.41 -1.81 -11.16
C LYS A 88 4.29 -2.85 -11.11
N THR A 89 4.63 -4.12 -10.91
CA THR A 89 3.67 -5.21 -10.79
C THR A 89 2.71 -5.02 -9.61
N ILE A 90 3.26 -4.76 -8.41
CA ILE A 90 2.45 -4.60 -7.20
C ILE A 90 1.59 -3.32 -7.31
N GLN A 91 2.13 -2.24 -7.86
CA GLN A 91 1.37 -1.02 -8.10
C GLN A 91 0.16 -1.27 -9.01
N ASN A 92 0.36 -1.98 -10.12
CA ASN A 92 -0.73 -2.31 -11.05
C ASN A 92 -1.79 -3.20 -10.39
N GLU A 93 -1.40 -4.18 -9.58
CA GLU A 93 -2.33 -5.01 -8.82
C GLU A 93 -3.16 -4.17 -7.84
N LEU A 94 -2.52 -3.26 -7.09
CA LEU A 94 -3.22 -2.38 -6.16
C LEU A 94 -4.19 -1.42 -6.88
N ILE A 95 -3.78 -0.88 -8.04
CA ILE A 95 -4.66 -0.05 -8.89
C ILE A 95 -5.90 -0.84 -9.32
N MET A 96 -5.72 -2.09 -9.77
CA MET A 96 -6.84 -2.96 -10.16
C MET A 96 -7.79 -3.24 -9.00
N ILE A 97 -7.26 -3.52 -7.80
CA ILE A 97 -8.07 -3.72 -6.60
C ILE A 97 -8.87 -2.46 -6.27
N CYS A 98 -8.24 -1.29 -6.28
CA CYS A 98 -8.93 -0.01 -6.05
C CYS A 98 -10.03 0.23 -7.11
N SER A 99 -9.75 -0.05 -8.38
CA SER A 99 -10.71 0.09 -9.47
C SER A 99 -11.95 -0.80 -9.25
N HIS A 100 -11.74 -2.06 -8.87
CA HIS A 100 -12.84 -2.99 -8.57
C HIS A 100 -13.68 -2.54 -7.38
N LEU A 101 -13.06 -2.05 -6.31
CA LEU A 101 -13.76 -1.55 -5.13
C LEU A 101 -14.61 -0.31 -5.45
N ILE A 102 -14.03 0.68 -6.12
CA ILE A 102 -14.74 1.91 -6.52
C ILE A 102 -15.93 1.55 -7.42
N ARG A 103 -15.73 0.69 -8.42
CA ARG A 103 -16.80 0.24 -9.31
C ARG A 103 -17.90 -0.49 -8.54
N GLY A 104 -17.54 -1.32 -7.57
CA GLY A 104 -18.50 -2.00 -6.70
C GLY A 104 -19.38 -1.02 -5.93
N LEU A 105 -18.76 -0.03 -5.28
CA LEU A 105 -19.46 1.01 -4.52
C LEU A 105 -20.44 1.81 -5.41
N ILE A 106 -20.00 2.22 -6.61
CA ILE A 106 -20.87 2.94 -7.57
C ILE A 106 -22.07 2.07 -7.97
N LEU A 107 -21.85 0.76 -8.22
CA LEU A 107 -22.93 -0.15 -8.60
C LEU A 107 -23.92 -0.41 -7.46
N GLU A 108 -23.46 -0.40 -6.21
CA GLU A 108 -24.34 -0.46 -5.04
C GLU A 108 -25.15 0.82 -4.91
N GLU A 109 -24.52 2.00 -5.00
CA GLU A 109 -25.20 3.29 -4.92
C GLU A 109 -26.28 3.45 -6.01
N VAL A 110 -25.98 3.06 -7.25
CA VAL A 110 -26.94 3.07 -8.36
C VAL A 110 -28.09 2.07 -8.16
N ARG A 111 -27.86 0.97 -7.44
CA ARG A 111 -28.90 -0.03 -7.15
C ARG A 111 -29.83 0.43 -6.03
N GLU A 112 -29.31 1.22 -5.09
CA GLU A 112 -30.09 1.75 -3.96
C GLU A 112 -30.84 3.04 -4.28
N ALA A 113 -30.47 3.75 -5.35
CA ALA A 113 -31.15 4.95 -5.88
C ALA A 113 -32.38 4.63 -6.73
#